data_AF-M0LS58-F1
#
_entry.id   AF-M0LS58-F1
#
_cell.length_a   1.000
_cell.length_b   1.000
_cell.length_c   1.000
_cell.angle_alpha   90.00
_cell.angle_beta   90.00
_cell.angle_gamma   90.00
#
_symmetry.space_group_name_H-M   'P 1'
#
loop_
_entity.id
_entity.type
_entity.pdbx_description
1 polymer ?
#
loop_
_entity_poly.entity_id
_entity_poly.type
_entity_poly.pdbx_seq_one_letter_code
_entity_poly.pdbx_strand_id
1 'polypeptide(L)'
;MRNSFTTLLRPETAYTVLIAWVTITLCLGFGIAGIASAQDSGLEEIENTTIETTSNTSYVELDIEFAETMENTSEETVEFTTYTEAAYQDDGTELSDYDETLSGTTLTVNEDVHDHATYDVELDQSATTVTVDGTAFADDGTVDLSGETSDSLTSDDTVLSISVTADTIVTDTVTGTPNDTVTNEYQLSDTGFESGVEYRALVEVGNANNIASGYVAPDDATIGGGFFDGADGSPGFGVGVAIAALATAGVLARRRS
;
A
#
# COMPACT_ATOMS: atom_id res chain seq x y z
N MET A 1 -50.66 -10.23 45.68
CA MET A 1 -50.13 -10.69 44.37
C MET A 1 -48.83 -9.94 44.12
N ARG A 2 -47.67 -10.61 44.27
CA ARG A 2 -46.34 -10.03 44.05
C ARG A 2 -45.73 -10.77 42.86
N ASN A 3 -45.57 -10.09 41.73
CA ASN A 3 -44.85 -10.64 40.59
C ASN A 3 -43.37 -10.28 40.75
N SER A 4 -42.56 -11.25 41.14
CA SER A 4 -41.09 -11.15 41.06
C SER A 4 -40.67 -11.38 39.61
N PHE A 5 -40.12 -10.35 38.97
CA PHE A 5 -39.34 -10.50 37.75
C PHE A 5 -37.89 -10.81 38.14
N THR A 6 -37.52 -12.09 38.04
CA THR A 6 -36.13 -12.52 38.13
C THR A 6 -35.56 -12.51 36.71
N THR A 7 -34.95 -11.40 36.31
CA THR A 7 -34.23 -11.34 35.03
C THR A 7 -32.92 -12.11 35.17
N LEU A 8 -32.92 -13.34 34.65
CA LEU A 8 -31.73 -14.17 34.47
C LEU A 8 -30.83 -13.51 33.41
N LEU A 9 -29.87 -12.70 33.86
CA LEU A 9 -28.68 -12.40 33.06
C LEU A 9 -27.92 -13.72 32.87
N ARG A 10 -27.82 -14.17 31.62
CA ARG A 10 -27.00 -15.33 31.27
C ARG A 10 -25.53 -14.97 31.53
N PRO A 11 -24.73 -15.85 32.14
CA PRO A 11 -23.32 -15.58 32.48
C PRO A 11 -22.40 -15.40 31.26
N GLU A 12 -22.92 -15.57 30.05
CA GLU A 12 -22.17 -15.52 28.79
C GLU A 12 -21.96 -14.09 28.26
N THR A 13 -22.70 -13.09 28.77
CA THR A 13 -22.57 -11.69 28.32
C THR A 13 -21.71 -10.81 29.24
N ALA A 14 -21.20 -11.36 30.36
CA ALA A 14 -20.36 -10.61 31.29
C ALA A 14 -18.86 -10.70 30.97
N TYR A 15 -18.44 -11.68 30.17
CA TYR A 15 -17.03 -11.90 29.80
C TYR A 15 -16.54 -11.01 28.66
N THR A 16 -17.45 -10.49 27.84
CA THR A 16 -17.11 -9.67 26.67
C THR A 16 -16.76 -8.22 27.01
N VAL A 17 -17.18 -7.70 28.17
CA VAL A 17 -16.98 -6.28 28.51
C VAL A 17 -15.65 -6.03 29.24
N LEU A 18 -15.07 -7.05 29.88
CA LEU A 18 -13.86 -6.86 30.70
C LEU A 18 -12.53 -7.03 29.94
N ILE A 19 -12.55 -7.63 28.74
CA ILE A 19 -11.36 -7.88 27.92
C ILE A 19 -11.01 -6.67 27.05
N ALA A 20 -11.96 -5.77 26.78
CA ALA A 20 -11.75 -4.59 25.93
C ALA A 20 -10.84 -3.51 26.56
N TRP A 21 -10.63 -3.51 27.88
CA TRP A 21 -9.89 -2.44 28.57
C TRP A 21 -8.43 -2.75 28.91
N VAL A 22 -7.95 -3.98 28.67
CA VAL A 22 -6.61 -4.41 29.11
C VAL A 22 -5.58 -4.48 27.96
N THR A 23 -6.01 -4.39 26.71
CA THR A 23 -5.15 -4.61 25.53
C THR A 23 -4.46 -3.35 24.99
N ILE A 24 -4.52 -2.22 25.69
CA ILE A 24 -3.97 -0.92 25.23
C ILE A 24 -2.52 -0.68 25.73
N THR A 25 -1.98 -1.51 26.64
CA THR A 25 -0.79 -1.10 27.43
C THR A 25 0.55 -1.76 27.04
N LEU A 26 0.70 -2.43 25.88
CA LEU A 26 1.86 -3.33 25.70
C LEU A 26 2.57 -3.34 24.33
N CYS A 27 2.73 -2.19 23.69
CA CYS A 27 3.59 -2.05 22.50
C CYS A 27 4.60 -0.90 22.63
N LEU A 28 5.40 -0.88 23.72
CA LEU A 28 6.54 0.03 23.86
C LEU A 28 7.86 -0.75 23.89
N GLY A 29 8.65 -0.56 22.84
CA GLY A 29 9.97 -1.17 22.62
C GLY A 29 9.87 -2.15 21.45
N PHE A 30 10.56 -1.99 20.33
CA PHE A 30 11.95 -1.57 20.10
C PHE A 30 12.03 -0.90 18.71
N GLY A 31 12.73 0.22 18.52
CA GLY A 31 14.10 0.22 18.00
C GLY A 31 14.18 0.40 16.48
N ILE A 32 13.89 1.61 15.98
CA ILE A 32 13.91 1.97 14.56
C ILE A 32 15.31 2.47 14.14
N ALA A 33 15.83 1.93 13.03
CA ALA A 33 16.88 2.59 12.25
C ALA A 33 16.18 3.40 11.16
N GLY A 34 16.10 4.73 11.36
CA GLY A 34 15.41 5.63 10.44
C GLY A 34 16.27 5.91 9.20
N ILE A 35 15.72 5.66 8.02
CA ILE A 35 16.16 6.30 6.79
C ILE A 35 15.30 7.55 6.65
N ALA A 36 15.94 8.71 6.77
CA ALA A 36 15.28 10.00 6.58
C ALA A 36 15.26 10.33 5.09
N SER A 37 14.08 10.35 4.47
CA SER A 37 13.85 11.00 3.18
C SER A 37 13.56 12.50 3.41
N ALA A 38 13.95 13.32 2.44
CA ALA A 38 14.07 14.76 2.55
C ALA A 38 12.71 15.48 2.46
N GLN A 39 12.54 16.54 3.26
CA GLN A 39 11.41 17.48 3.17
C GLN A 39 11.48 18.28 1.85
N ASP A 40 10.80 17.80 0.81
CA ASP A 40 10.32 18.65 -0.29
C ASP A 40 8.95 19.22 0.10
N SER A 41 8.56 20.34 -0.48
CA SER A 41 7.24 20.98 -0.29
C SER A 41 6.06 20.20 -0.90
N GLY A 42 6.21 18.88 -1.01
CA GLY A 42 5.21 17.92 -1.48
C GLY A 42 4.28 17.47 -0.36
N LEU A 43 3.44 16.49 -0.67
CA LEU A 43 2.59 15.84 0.31
C LEU A 43 3.44 15.20 1.41
N GLU A 44 2.88 15.12 2.61
CA GLU A 44 3.45 14.45 3.77
C GLU A 44 2.99 12.99 3.77
N GLU A 45 3.94 12.07 3.68
CA GLU A 45 3.68 10.64 3.88
C GLU A 45 3.31 10.38 5.34
N ILE A 46 2.10 9.90 5.57
CA ILE A 46 1.59 9.55 6.91
C ILE A 46 1.49 8.04 7.13
N GLU A 47 1.53 7.24 6.06
CA GLU A 47 1.61 5.79 6.14
C GLU A 47 2.38 5.21 4.95
N ASN A 48 3.17 4.18 5.25
CA ASN A 48 3.97 3.43 4.29
C ASN A 48 4.07 1.98 4.80
N THR A 49 3.11 1.15 4.38
CA THR A 49 2.95 -0.20 4.93
C THR A 49 2.90 -1.25 3.82
N THR A 50 3.36 -2.45 4.14
CA THR A 50 3.09 -3.63 3.32
C THR A 50 1.72 -4.20 3.68
N ILE A 51 0.92 -4.53 2.68
CA ILE A 51 -0.30 -5.30 2.77
C ILE A 51 -0.12 -6.59 1.99
N GLU A 52 -0.62 -7.71 2.49
CA GLU A 52 -0.54 -9.01 1.82
C GLU A 52 -1.96 -9.48 1.53
N THR A 53 -2.24 -9.78 0.26
CA THR A 53 -3.53 -10.34 -0.15
C THR A 53 -3.48 -11.86 -0.11
N THR A 54 -4.63 -12.50 0.07
CA THR A 54 -4.75 -13.95 -0.07
C THR A 54 -5.92 -14.34 -0.94
N SER A 55 -6.10 -15.65 -1.14
CA SER A 55 -7.28 -16.21 -1.80
C SER A 55 -8.60 -15.93 -1.07
N ASN A 56 -8.56 -15.47 0.18
CA ASN A 56 -9.75 -15.08 0.95
C ASN A 56 -9.96 -13.57 0.98
N THR A 57 -8.96 -12.78 0.57
CA THR A 57 -9.10 -11.33 0.45
C THR A 57 -10.08 -11.03 -0.69
N SER A 58 -11.07 -10.20 -0.40
CA SER A 58 -12.04 -9.70 -1.38
C SER A 58 -11.77 -8.24 -1.72
N TYR A 59 -11.29 -7.45 -0.76
CA TYR A 59 -10.96 -6.04 -0.95
C TYR A 59 -9.83 -5.58 -0.02
N VAL A 60 -9.18 -4.49 -0.41
CA VAL A 60 -8.33 -3.69 0.46
C VAL A 60 -9.13 -2.46 0.90
N GLU A 61 -9.13 -2.16 2.19
CA GLU A 61 -9.86 -1.05 2.79
C GLU A 61 -8.90 0.08 3.17
N LEU A 62 -9.28 1.31 2.80
CA LEU A 62 -8.72 2.56 3.31
C LEU A 62 -9.79 3.24 4.15
N ASP A 63 -9.52 3.45 5.43
CA ASP A 63 -10.40 4.20 6.33
C ASP A 63 -9.64 5.40 6.89
N ILE A 64 -10.17 6.60 6.66
CA ILE A 64 -9.59 7.87 7.12
C ILE A 64 -10.58 8.58 8.03
N GLU A 65 -10.13 8.93 9.23
CA GLU A 65 -10.79 9.86 10.13
C GLU A 65 -10.10 11.23 10.06
N PHE A 66 -10.85 12.27 9.67
CA PHE A 66 -10.34 13.63 9.60
C PHE A 66 -10.46 14.34 10.95
N ALA A 67 -9.47 15.19 11.25
CA ALA A 67 -9.40 15.91 12.52
C ALA A 67 -10.67 16.74 12.82
N GLU A 68 -11.03 16.86 14.10
CA GLU A 68 -12.21 17.67 14.51
C GLU A 68 -12.08 19.14 14.08
N THR A 69 -10.85 19.63 14.02
CA THR A 69 -10.48 20.96 13.54
C THR A 69 -9.29 20.85 12.61
N MET A 70 -9.41 21.42 11.40
CA MET A 70 -8.32 21.48 10.43
C MET A 70 -7.54 22.80 10.56
N GLU A 71 -6.24 22.73 10.33
CA GLU A 71 -5.35 23.87 10.24
C GLU A 71 -5.38 24.48 8.84
N ASN A 72 -5.65 25.78 8.76
CA ASN A 72 -5.50 26.61 7.55
C ASN A 72 -6.36 26.20 6.33
N THR A 73 -7.23 25.19 6.45
CA THR A 73 -8.15 24.73 5.40
C THR A 73 -9.52 24.36 5.98
N SER A 74 -10.51 24.19 5.11
CA SER A 74 -11.83 23.63 5.43
C SER A 74 -12.02 22.19 4.95
N GLU A 75 -11.08 21.68 4.18
CA GLU A 75 -11.05 20.32 3.63
C GLU A 75 -9.59 19.87 3.47
N GLU A 76 -9.35 18.57 3.60
CA GLU A 76 -8.05 17.94 3.37
C GLU A 76 -8.21 16.84 2.31
N THR A 77 -7.21 16.70 1.45
CA THR A 77 -7.18 15.63 0.45
C THR A 77 -6.08 14.66 0.79
N VAL A 78 -6.46 13.39 0.85
CA VAL A 78 -5.58 12.25 1.04
C VAL A 78 -5.36 11.60 -0.32
N GLU A 79 -4.10 11.37 -0.66
CA GLU A 79 -3.72 10.55 -1.81
C GLU A 79 -3.38 9.14 -1.33
N PHE A 80 -3.96 8.13 -1.98
CA PHE A 80 -3.71 6.73 -1.71
C PHE A 80 -3.14 6.07 -2.96
N THR A 81 -1.95 5.48 -2.80
CA THR A 81 -1.25 4.82 -3.90
C THR A 81 -0.74 3.47 -3.46
N THR A 82 -0.85 2.46 -4.34
CA THR A 82 -0.28 1.14 -4.10
C THR A 82 0.59 0.66 -5.25
N TYR A 83 1.62 -0.10 -4.89
CA TYR A 83 2.59 -0.74 -5.79
C TYR A 83 2.74 -2.20 -5.38
N THR A 84 3.23 -3.08 -6.25
CA THR A 84 3.72 -4.36 -5.74
C THR A 84 4.93 -4.13 -4.84
N GLU A 85 5.01 -4.87 -3.73
CA GLU A 85 6.09 -4.69 -2.75
C GLU A 85 7.46 -4.93 -3.37
N ALA A 86 7.57 -5.97 -4.20
CA ALA A 86 8.82 -6.34 -4.87
C ALA A 86 9.30 -5.24 -5.83
N ALA A 87 8.44 -4.74 -6.72
CA ALA A 87 8.80 -3.65 -7.63
C ALA A 87 9.14 -2.36 -6.88
N TYR A 88 8.39 -2.03 -5.82
CA TYR A 88 8.64 -0.82 -5.02
C TYR A 88 10.00 -0.83 -4.32
N GLN A 89 10.48 -1.99 -3.87
CA GLN A 89 11.81 -2.09 -3.25
C GLN A 89 12.94 -1.77 -4.22
N ASP A 90 12.71 -2.00 -5.52
CA ASP A 90 13.65 -1.72 -6.60
C ASP A 90 13.34 -0.39 -7.32
N ASP A 91 12.32 0.36 -6.89
CA ASP A 91 11.92 1.63 -7.51
C ASP A 91 13.02 2.69 -7.40
N GLY A 92 13.30 3.36 -8.52
CA GLY A 92 14.36 4.35 -8.61
C GLY A 92 15.77 3.77 -8.51
N THR A 93 15.91 2.43 -8.52
CA THR A 93 17.21 1.77 -8.53
C THR A 93 17.78 1.85 -9.95
N GLU A 94 18.95 2.48 -10.07
CA GLU A 94 19.76 2.38 -11.28
C GLU A 94 20.50 1.04 -11.26
N LEU A 95 20.13 0.15 -12.17
CA LEU A 95 20.72 -1.17 -12.32
C LEU A 95 22.11 -1.15 -12.98
N SER A 96 22.88 -0.06 -12.86
CA SER A 96 24.22 0.06 -13.45
C SER A 96 25.27 -0.94 -12.92
N ASP A 97 24.92 -1.71 -11.87
CA ASP A 97 25.75 -2.74 -11.24
C ASP A 97 25.29 -4.19 -11.57
N TYR A 98 24.28 -4.36 -12.42
CA TYR A 98 23.73 -5.67 -12.73
C TYR A 98 24.50 -6.35 -13.87
N ASP A 99 24.31 -7.67 -14.02
CA ASP A 99 24.95 -8.44 -15.10
C ASP A 99 24.01 -8.43 -16.32
N GLU A 100 23.80 -7.27 -16.93
CA GLU A 100 23.02 -7.17 -18.17
C GLU A 100 23.85 -7.50 -19.40
N THR A 101 23.21 -8.16 -20.37
CA THR A 101 23.82 -8.38 -21.68
C THR A 101 22.84 -8.07 -22.80
N LEU A 102 23.29 -7.28 -23.77
CA LEU A 102 22.58 -7.07 -25.03
C LEU A 102 23.28 -7.91 -26.12
N SER A 103 22.54 -8.86 -26.69
CA SER A 103 23.03 -9.72 -27.77
C SER A 103 22.15 -9.55 -29.01
N GLY A 104 22.58 -8.66 -29.92
CA GLY A 104 21.76 -8.27 -31.06
C GLY A 104 20.63 -7.34 -30.60
N THR A 105 19.39 -7.81 -30.64
CA THR A 105 18.22 -7.06 -30.13
C THR A 105 17.68 -7.63 -28.82
N THR A 106 18.23 -8.74 -28.35
CA THR A 106 17.77 -9.39 -27.12
C THR A 106 18.55 -8.86 -25.93
N LEU A 107 17.84 -8.20 -25.03
CA LEU A 107 18.32 -7.83 -23.70
C LEU A 107 18.09 -9.00 -22.75
N THR A 108 19.08 -9.27 -21.89
CA THR A 108 18.97 -10.20 -20.77
C THR A 108 19.26 -9.45 -19.48
N VAL A 109 18.34 -9.53 -18.53
CA VAL A 109 18.47 -9.03 -17.16
C VAL A 109 18.58 -10.25 -16.25
N ASN A 110 19.70 -10.41 -15.55
CA ASN A 110 20.02 -11.62 -14.77
C ASN A 110 19.39 -11.66 -13.36
N GLU A 111 18.42 -10.79 -13.09
CA GLU A 111 17.71 -10.68 -11.80
C GLU A 111 16.24 -10.98 -11.95
N ASP A 112 15.56 -11.00 -10.81
CA ASP A 112 14.11 -11.09 -10.75
C ASP A 112 13.48 -9.87 -11.45
N VAL A 113 12.94 -10.09 -12.64
CA VAL A 113 12.12 -9.12 -13.35
C VAL A 113 10.73 -9.09 -12.71
N HIS A 114 10.20 -7.90 -12.46
CA HIS A 114 8.90 -7.70 -11.83
C HIS A 114 7.84 -7.39 -12.89
N ASP A 115 6.73 -8.14 -12.87
CA ASP A 115 5.60 -7.95 -13.81
C ASP A 115 4.89 -6.60 -13.68
N HIS A 116 5.04 -5.90 -12.55
CA HIS A 116 4.43 -4.59 -12.27
C HIS A 116 5.49 -3.51 -12.11
N ALA A 117 6.43 -3.49 -13.06
CA ALA A 117 7.47 -2.48 -13.16
C ALA A 117 7.76 -2.12 -14.62
N THR A 118 8.16 -0.88 -14.83
CA THR A 118 8.67 -0.36 -16.10
C THR A 118 10.20 -0.26 -16.04
N TYR A 119 10.86 -0.73 -17.09
CA TYR A 119 12.31 -0.73 -17.24
C TYR A 119 12.74 0.25 -18.33
N ASP A 120 13.44 1.31 -17.96
CA ASP A 120 14.02 2.27 -18.89
C ASP A 120 15.47 1.90 -19.17
N VAL A 121 15.76 1.44 -20.38
CA VAL A 121 17.07 0.94 -20.81
C VAL A 121 17.79 2.02 -21.63
N GLU A 122 18.84 2.61 -21.08
CA GLU A 122 19.68 3.58 -21.80
C GLU A 122 20.75 2.86 -22.62
N LEU A 123 20.88 3.20 -23.91
CA LEU A 123 21.84 2.58 -24.83
C LEU A 123 22.94 3.57 -25.28
N ASP A 124 24.16 3.07 -25.47
CA ASP A 124 25.37 3.88 -25.64
C ASP A 124 25.48 4.65 -26.97
N GLN A 125 25.05 4.04 -28.07
CA GLN A 125 25.31 4.56 -29.42
C GLN A 125 24.06 5.14 -30.10
N SER A 126 22.87 4.74 -29.69
CA SER A 126 21.62 5.31 -30.18
C SER A 126 21.20 6.56 -29.42
N ALA A 127 21.77 6.83 -28.22
CA ALA A 127 21.32 7.88 -27.30
C ALA A 127 19.79 7.85 -27.09
N THR A 128 19.23 6.64 -27.08
CA THR A 128 17.82 6.40 -26.85
C THR A 128 17.63 5.59 -25.59
N THR A 129 16.62 5.99 -24.83
CA THR A 129 16.04 5.18 -23.78
C THR A 129 14.95 4.32 -24.40
N VAL A 130 15.03 3.01 -24.18
CA VAL A 130 13.98 2.06 -24.57
C VAL A 130 13.22 1.68 -23.31
N THR A 131 11.94 2.03 -23.28
CA THR A 131 11.04 1.70 -22.17
C THR A 131 10.40 0.35 -22.42
N VAL A 132 10.54 -0.57 -21.47
CA VAL A 132 10.05 -1.95 -21.56
C VAL A 132 9.15 -2.24 -20.37
N ASP A 133 7.95 -2.74 -20.64
CA ASP A 133 7.03 -3.24 -19.60
C ASP A 133 7.57 -4.55 -19.02
N GLY A 134 7.52 -4.72 -17.70
CA GLY A 134 7.99 -5.91 -17.00
C GLY A 134 7.38 -7.21 -17.52
N THR A 135 6.11 -7.18 -17.95
CA THR A 135 5.41 -8.33 -18.53
C THR A 135 5.91 -8.74 -19.92
N ALA A 136 6.73 -7.90 -20.57
CA ALA A 136 7.33 -8.22 -21.86
C ALA A 136 8.55 -9.16 -21.74
N PHE A 137 9.12 -9.28 -20.54
CA PHE A 137 10.21 -10.22 -20.29
C PHE A 137 9.69 -11.65 -20.22
N ALA A 138 10.46 -12.58 -20.77
CA ALA A 138 10.24 -14.00 -20.56
C ALA A 138 10.71 -14.42 -19.16
N ASP A 139 10.23 -15.59 -18.71
CA ASP A 139 10.61 -16.20 -17.41
C ASP A 139 12.13 -16.36 -17.19
N ASP A 140 12.95 -16.26 -18.25
CA ASP A 140 14.42 -16.31 -18.19
C ASP A 140 15.08 -14.92 -18.16
N GLY A 141 14.31 -13.86 -17.95
CA GLY A 141 14.79 -12.48 -17.86
C GLY A 141 15.16 -11.86 -19.22
N THR A 142 14.71 -12.47 -20.34
CA THR A 142 15.03 -11.97 -21.69
C THR A 142 13.88 -11.21 -22.34
N VAL A 143 14.19 -10.16 -23.10
CA VAL A 143 13.23 -9.40 -23.91
C VAL A 143 13.83 -9.01 -25.27
N ASP A 144 13.02 -9.02 -26.33
CA ASP A 144 13.43 -8.55 -27.66
C ASP A 144 13.05 -7.08 -27.85
N LEU A 145 14.05 -6.21 -27.84
CA LEU A 145 13.88 -4.77 -27.96
C LEU A 145 13.54 -4.32 -29.40
N SER A 146 13.54 -5.23 -30.38
CA SER A 146 13.28 -4.88 -31.79
C SER A 146 11.87 -4.31 -32.05
N GLY A 147 10.92 -4.59 -31.15
CA GLY A 147 9.57 -4.01 -31.16
C GLY A 147 9.44 -2.71 -30.38
N GLU A 148 10.36 -2.46 -29.45
CA GLU A 148 10.25 -1.39 -28.44
C GLU A 148 10.95 -0.10 -28.84
N THR A 149 11.75 -0.11 -29.92
CA THR A 149 12.38 1.08 -30.46
C THR A 149 12.14 1.24 -31.96
N SER A 150 11.96 2.50 -32.39
CA SER A 150 11.91 2.85 -33.81
C SER A 150 13.29 2.90 -34.46
N ASP A 151 14.34 2.95 -33.65
CA ASP A 151 15.71 3.01 -34.13
C ASP A 151 16.26 1.60 -34.38
N SER A 152 17.11 1.47 -35.39
CA SER A 152 17.73 0.20 -35.69
C SER A 152 18.79 -0.12 -34.64
N LEU A 153 18.46 -1.01 -33.70
CA LEU A 153 19.44 -1.65 -32.83
C LEU A 153 20.48 -2.39 -33.70
N THR A 154 21.74 -2.16 -33.38
CA THR A 154 22.90 -2.75 -34.03
C THR A 154 23.63 -3.68 -33.05
N SER A 155 24.52 -4.51 -33.57
CA SER A 155 25.36 -5.37 -32.73
C SER A 155 26.38 -4.60 -31.88
N ASP A 156 26.55 -3.30 -32.15
CA ASP A 156 27.53 -2.46 -31.49
C ASP A 156 26.91 -1.66 -30.33
N ASP A 157 25.59 -1.65 -30.19
CA ASP A 157 24.90 -1.03 -29.06
C ASP A 157 25.18 -1.81 -27.77
N THR A 158 25.42 -1.09 -26.69
CA THR A 158 25.58 -1.63 -25.34
C THR A 158 24.65 -0.92 -24.36
N VAL A 159 24.23 -1.63 -23.32
CA VAL A 159 23.44 -1.05 -22.23
C VAL A 159 24.35 -0.18 -21.39
N LEU A 160 23.93 1.07 -21.16
CA LEU A 160 24.60 2.01 -20.26
C LEU A 160 24.02 1.96 -18.86
N SER A 161 22.69 1.90 -18.78
CA SER A 161 21.95 1.85 -17.53
C SER A 161 20.59 1.21 -17.79
N ILE A 162 20.01 0.63 -16.75
CA ILE A 162 18.59 0.28 -16.70
C ILE A 162 18.06 0.90 -15.43
N SER A 163 16.99 1.70 -15.51
CA SER A 163 16.29 2.18 -14.32
C SER A 163 14.94 1.50 -14.20
N VAL A 164 14.62 1.05 -12.99
CA VAL A 164 13.33 0.41 -12.68
C VAL A 164 12.40 1.44 -12.07
N THR A 165 11.17 1.48 -12.55
CA THR A 165 10.08 2.26 -11.96
C THR A 165 8.93 1.32 -11.61
N ALA A 166 8.49 1.31 -10.36
CA ALA A 166 7.36 0.49 -9.95
C ALA A 166 6.05 1.03 -10.55
N ASP A 167 5.24 0.14 -11.12
CA ASP A 167 3.95 0.52 -11.67
C ASP A 167 2.90 0.64 -10.56
N THR A 168 2.06 1.66 -10.67
CA THR A 168 0.96 1.87 -9.73
C THR A 168 -0.19 0.91 -10.00
N ILE A 169 -0.62 0.20 -8.95
CA ILE A 169 -1.72 -0.77 -8.99
C ILE A 169 -3.07 -0.09 -8.74
N VAL A 170 -3.12 0.77 -7.72
CA VAL A 170 -4.26 1.62 -7.40
C VAL A 170 -3.75 3.01 -7.08
N THR A 171 -4.39 4.02 -7.66
CA THR A 171 -4.28 5.42 -7.25
C THR A 171 -5.67 5.97 -7.04
N ASP A 172 -5.88 6.64 -5.91
CA ASP A 172 -7.14 7.28 -5.57
C ASP A 172 -6.92 8.52 -4.71
N THR A 173 -7.93 9.38 -4.66
CA THR A 173 -7.90 10.59 -3.83
C THR A 173 -9.19 10.68 -3.02
N VAL A 174 -9.03 10.97 -1.74
CA VAL A 174 -10.13 11.08 -0.78
C VAL A 174 -10.12 12.47 -0.18
N THR A 175 -11.19 13.23 -0.39
CA THR A 175 -11.35 14.55 0.25
C THR A 175 -12.36 14.47 1.39
N GLY A 176 -11.99 14.98 2.56
CA GLY A 176 -12.85 15.05 3.73
C GLY A 176 -12.88 16.43 4.37
N THR A 177 -13.89 16.67 5.19
CA THR A 177 -14.03 17.88 6.02
C THR A 177 -13.90 17.54 7.51
N PRO A 178 -13.79 18.53 8.42
CA PRO A 178 -13.56 18.23 9.83
C PRO A 178 -14.64 17.33 10.45
N ASN A 179 -14.24 16.31 11.19
CA ASN A 179 -15.08 15.25 11.78
C ASN A 179 -15.70 14.26 10.77
N ASP A 180 -15.26 14.25 9.51
CA ASP A 180 -15.66 13.21 8.58
C ASP A 180 -14.85 11.92 8.79
N THR A 181 -15.49 10.79 8.52
CA THR A 181 -14.83 9.51 8.32
C THR A 181 -15.15 9.04 6.91
N VAL A 182 -14.14 8.71 6.13
CA VAL A 182 -14.31 8.19 4.77
C VAL A 182 -13.68 6.82 4.67
N THR A 183 -14.49 5.85 4.23
CA THR A 183 -14.07 4.47 4.01
C THR A 183 -14.20 4.15 2.53
N ASN A 184 -13.11 3.71 1.91
CA ASN A 184 -13.09 3.20 0.53
C ASN A 184 -12.66 1.74 0.52
N GLU A 185 -13.40 0.92 -0.23
CA GLU A 185 -13.08 -0.50 -0.47
C GLU A 185 -12.62 -0.68 -1.92
N TYR A 186 -11.39 -1.16 -2.08
CA TYR A 186 -10.77 -1.46 -3.37
C TYR A 186 -10.91 -2.97 -3.64
N GLN A 187 -11.93 -3.34 -4.41
CA GLN A 187 -12.24 -4.74 -4.72
C GLN A 187 -11.16 -5.37 -5.58
N LEU A 188 -10.66 -6.56 -5.19
CA LEU A 188 -9.64 -7.27 -5.97
C LEU A 188 -10.10 -7.60 -7.39
N SER A 189 -11.41 -7.82 -7.60
CA SER A 189 -11.96 -8.12 -8.93
C SER A 189 -11.95 -6.94 -9.90
N ASP A 190 -11.89 -5.73 -9.36
CA ASP A 190 -12.11 -4.48 -10.11
C ASP A 190 -10.84 -3.61 -10.16
N THR A 191 -9.78 -4.07 -9.49
CA THR A 191 -8.49 -3.39 -9.38
C THR A 191 -7.38 -4.27 -9.94
N GLY A 192 -6.15 -3.76 -10.01
CA GLY A 192 -4.97 -4.55 -10.39
C GLY A 192 -4.45 -5.47 -9.28
N PHE A 193 -5.16 -5.61 -8.16
CA PHE A 193 -4.72 -6.49 -7.08
C PHE A 193 -4.90 -7.96 -7.47
N GLU A 194 -3.87 -8.74 -7.18
CA GLU A 194 -3.79 -10.17 -7.36
C GLU A 194 -3.80 -10.85 -5.99
N SER A 195 -4.28 -12.10 -5.93
CA SER A 195 -4.32 -12.88 -4.70
C SER A 195 -2.95 -13.51 -4.41
N GLY A 196 -2.47 -13.40 -3.17
CA GLY A 196 -1.20 -14.00 -2.75
C GLY A 196 0.00 -13.14 -3.09
N VAL A 197 -0.22 -11.85 -3.33
CA VAL A 197 0.82 -10.87 -3.68
C VAL A 197 0.91 -9.84 -2.56
N GLU A 198 2.13 -9.42 -2.25
CA GLU A 198 2.42 -8.34 -1.32
C GLU A 198 2.41 -7.00 -2.07
N TYR A 199 1.75 -6.01 -1.50
CA TYR A 199 1.67 -4.66 -2.02
C TYR A 199 2.21 -3.68 -1.00
N ARG A 200 2.88 -2.66 -1.49
CA ARG A 200 3.25 -1.47 -0.74
C ARG A 200 2.14 -0.45 -0.87
N ALA A 201 1.58 0.01 0.24
CA ALA A 201 0.56 1.05 0.31
C ALA A 201 1.14 2.33 0.91
N LEU A 202 0.92 3.45 0.23
CA LEU A 202 1.32 4.78 0.65
C LEU A 202 0.07 5.65 0.84
N VAL A 203 0.07 6.41 1.92
CA VAL A 203 -0.94 7.42 2.21
C VAL A 203 -0.23 8.75 2.42
N GLU A 204 -0.57 9.73 1.60
CA GLU A 204 0.05 11.05 1.59
C GLU A 204 -1.01 12.15 1.73
N VAL A 205 -0.69 13.24 2.45
CA VAL A 205 -1.64 14.33 2.74
C VAL A 205 -0.98 15.70 2.65
N GLY A 206 -1.76 16.76 2.48
CA GLY A 206 -1.22 18.12 2.50
C GLY A 206 -0.75 18.58 3.89
N ASN A 207 -1.37 18.05 4.95
CA ASN A 207 -1.01 18.33 6.34
C ASN A 207 -1.45 17.17 7.26
N ALA A 208 -0.51 16.44 7.85
CA ALA A 208 -0.83 15.32 8.74
C ALA A 208 -1.74 15.71 9.92
N ASN A 209 -1.62 16.93 10.45
CA ASN A 209 -2.45 17.41 11.56
C ASN A 209 -3.95 17.54 11.22
N ASN A 210 -4.31 17.49 9.93
CA ASN A 210 -5.70 17.48 9.48
C ASN A 210 -6.31 16.07 9.49
N ILE A 211 -5.51 15.05 9.74
CA ILE A 211 -5.93 13.66 9.92
C ILE A 211 -5.94 13.35 11.42
N ALA A 212 -7.02 12.74 11.90
CA ALA A 212 -7.07 12.23 13.27
C ALA A 212 -6.47 10.83 13.33
N SER A 213 -6.95 9.93 12.48
CA SER A 213 -6.47 8.55 12.42
C SER A 213 -6.80 7.92 11.07
N GLY A 214 -6.23 6.76 10.80
CA GLY A 214 -6.66 5.94 9.69
C GLY A 214 -5.99 4.57 9.66
N TYR A 215 -6.42 3.73 8.74
CA TYR A 215 -5.77 2.46 8.46
C TYR A 215 -5.91 2.03 7.02
N VAL A 216 -4.96 1.17 6.61
CA VAL A 216 -5.01 0.42 5.35
C VAL A 216 -4.86 -1.05 5.68
N ALA A 217 -5.84 -1.88 5.29
CA ALA A 217 -5.78 -3.31 5.54
C ALA A 217 -6.62 -4.11 4.53
N PRO A 218 -6.23 -5.35 4.19
CA PRO A 218 -7.11 -6.29 3.51
C PRO A 218 -8.27 -6.70 4.43
N ASP A 219 -9.41 -7.06 3.86
CA ASP A 219 -10.59 -7.54 4.60
C ASP A 219 -10.37 -8.90 5.30
N ASP A 220 -9.34 -9.64 4.89
CA ASP A 220 -8.86 -10.80 5.61
C ASP A 220 -8.07 -10.38 6.86
N ALA A 221 -8.77 -10.31 7.99
CA ALA A 221 -8.24 -9.95 9.30
C ALA A 221 -7.06 -10.82 9.80
N THR A 222 -6.62 -11.83 9.05
CA THR A 222 -5.49 -12.68 9.43
C THR A 222 -4.13 -12.12 9.02
N ILE A 223 -4.06 -11.14 8.10
CA ILE A 223 -2.82 -10.83 7.36
C ILE A 223 -2.66 -9.32 7.12
N GLY A 224 -1.54 -8.76 7.60
CA GLY A 224 -1.01 -7.44 7.22
C GLY A 224 -1.89 -6.22 7.55
N GLY A 225 -1.34 -5.03 7.31
CA GLY A 225 -2.04 -3.73 7.48
C GLY A 225 -1.28 -2.72 8.33
N GLY A 226 -1.52 -1.44 8.06
CA GLY A 226 -0.94 -0.29 8.76
C GLY A 226 -2.00 0.55 9.45
N PHE A 227 -1.69 1.07 10.63
CA PHE A 227 -2.51 2.02 11.38
C PHE A 227 -1.69 3.28 11.64
N PHE A 228 -2.29 4.43 11.40
CA PHE A 228 -1.65 5.74 11.62
C PHE A 228 -2.52 6.67 12.46
N ASP A 229 -1.85 7.56 13.21
CA ASP A 229 -2.44 8.58 14.08
C ASP A 229 -1.78 9.93 13.75
N GLY A 230 -2.59 10.93 13.39
CA GLY A 230 -2.18 12.07 12.56
C GLY A 230 -1.36 13.18 13.23
N ALA A 231 -0.83 12.96 14.43
CA ALA A 231 0.02 13.97 15.10
C ALA A 231 1.44 13.50 15.43
N ASP A 232 1.70 12.20 15.54
CA ASP A 232 3.00 11.62 15.93
C ASP A 232 3.29 10.29 15.21
N GLY A 233 2.49 9.92 14.21
CA GLY A 233 2.59 8.65 13.48
C GLY A 233 3.88 8.54 12.67
N SER A 234 4.93 7.98 13.26
CA SER A 234 6.02 7.42 12.46
C SER A 234 5.43 6.30 11.58
N PRO A 235 5.75 6.25 10.26
CA PRO A 235 5.21 5.25 9.34
C PRO A 235 5.35 3.85 9.96
N GLY A 236 4.21 3.23 10.21
CA GLY A 236 4.08 2.06 11.06
C GLY A 236 4.35 0.81 10.23
N PHE A 237 5.60 0.35 10.18
CA PHE A 237 5.88 -1.00 9.69
C PHE A 237 5.12 -2.01 10.57
N GLY A 238 3.95 -2.44 10.07
CA GLY A 238 2.97 -3.27 10.76
C GLY A 238 3.50 -4.67 11.02
N VAL A 239 4.15 -4.89 12.17
CA VAL A 239 4.39 -6.24 12.67
C VAL A 239 3.05 -6.79 13.18
N GLY A 240 2.29 -7.38 12.25
CA GLY A 240 1.29 -8.44 12.46
C GLY A 240 0.53 -8.43 13.78
N VAL A 241 -0.27 -7.39 14.02
CA VAL A 241 -1.38 -7.50 14.97
C VAL A 241 -2.68 -7.41 14.17
N ALA A 242 -3.22 -8.58 13.84
CA ALA A 242 -4.59 -8.78 13.41
C ALA A 242 -5.56 -8.11 14.41
N ILE A 243 -5.92 -6.86 14.17
CA ILE A 243 -6.98 -6.17 14.89
C ILE A 243 -8.28 -6.54 14.18
N ALA A 244 -9.06 -7.40 14.82
CA ALA A 244 -10.40 -7.73 14.34
C ALA A 244 -11.26 -6.45 14.29
N ALA A 245 -11.45 -5.92 13.08
CA ALA A 245 -12.41 -4.85 12.79
C ALA A 245 -13.82 -5.33 13.18
N LEU A 246 -14.29 -4.88 14.35
CA LEU A 246 -15.59 -5.20 14.89
C LEU A 246 -16.67 -4.39 14.17
N ALA A 247 -17.14 -4.91 13.02
CA ALA A 247 -18.50 -4.82 12.49
C ALA A 247 -19.41 -3.70 13.07
N THR A 248 -19.06 -2.43 12.87
CA THR A 248 -19.85 -1.28 13.34
C THR A 248 -20.90 -0.80 12.35
N ALA A 249 -21.29 -1.60 11.36
CA ALA A 249 -22.43 -1.31 10.47
C ALA A 249 -23.70 -2.16 10.76
N GLY A 250 -23.64 -3.20 11.61
CA GLY A 250 -24.69 -4.23 11.67
C GLY A 250 -25.85 -4.06 12.66
N VAL A 251 -25.79 -3.13 13.64
CA VAL A 251 -26.72 -3.17 14.80
C VAL A 251 -27.85 -2.14 14.75
N LEU A 252 -27.85 -1.16 13.84
CA LEU A 252 -28.95 -0.19 13.73
C LEU A 252 -30.17 -0.66 12.93
N ALA A 253 -30.10 -1.81 12.25
CA ALA A 253 -31.21 -2.30 11.41
C ALA A 253 -32.22 -3.25 12.10
N ARG A 254 -32.04 -3.62 13.39
CA ARG A 254 -32.94 -4.61 14.04
C ARG A 254 -33.58 -4.13 15.35
N ARG A 255 -34.29 -3.01 15.28
CA ARG A 255 -35.39 -2.69 16.23
C ARG A 255 -36.58 -2.06 15.52
N ARG A 256 -37.25 -2.86 14.68
CA ARG A 256 -38.69 -2.75 14.38
C ARG A 256 -39.26 -4.13 14.05
N SER A 257 -39.62 -4.87 15.09
CA SER A 257 -40.68 -5.89 15.11
C SER A 257 -40.92 -6.32 16.55
#